data_AF-A0A839EUK2-F1
#
_entry.id   AF-A0A839EUK2-F1
#
_cell.length_a   1.000
_cell.length_b   1.000
_cell.length_c   1.000
_cell.angle_alpha   90.00
_cell.angle_beta   90.00
_cell.angle_gamma   90.00
#
_symmetry.space_group_name_H-M   'P 1'
#
loop_
_entity.id
_entity.type
_entity.pdbx_description
1 polymer ?
#
loop_
_entity_poly.entity_id
_entity_poly.type
_entity_poly.pdbx_seq_one_letter_code
_entity_poly.pdbx_strand_id
1 'polypeptide(L)'
;MELYTVIIQEARIVSSFDARGKKVGEETKMVEVTINALPYSTAQMYKSTDPHGTCKIIPYVRETSRSSRDKAPLKLTFGTSKTKGFGSTSKSKVVTAAERGDLAAAISS
;
A
#
# COMPACT_ATOMS: atom_id res chain seq x y z
N MET A 1 6.48 -25.71 16.91
CA MET A 1 5.02 -25.66 16.69
C MET A 1 4.78 -25.28 15.26
N GLU A 2 4.03 -26.09 14.52
CA GLU A 2 3.62 -25.76 13.16
C GLU A 2 2.47 -24.77 13.18
N LEU A 3 2.53 -23.79 12.29
CA LEU A 3 1.51 -22.75 12.13
C LEU A 3 0.83 -22.93 10.78
N TYR A 4 -0.40 -22.44 10.70
CA TYR A 4 -1.27 -22.59 9.55
C TYR A 4 -1.88 -21.25 9.16
N THR A 5 -2.24 -21.16 7.88
CA THR A 5 -2.96 -20.07 7.28
C THR A 5 -4.33 -20.57 6.87
N VAL A 6 -5.36 -19.81 7.21
CA VAL A 6 -6.74 -20.12 6.83
C VAL A 6 -7.21 -19.06 5.85
N ILE A 7 -7.72 -19.50 4.71
CA ILE A 7 -8.32 -18.66 3.68
C ILE A 7 -9.80 -19.01 3.62
N ILE A 8 -10.66 -18.02 3.85
CA ILE A 8 -12.13 -18.15 3.95
C ILE A 8 -12.76 -17.17 2.97
N GLN A 9 -13.88 -17.55 2.35
CA GLN A 9 -14.67 -16.64 1.52
C GLN A 9 -15.96 -16.30 2.24
N GLU A 10 -16.04 -15.07 2.75
CA GLU A 10 -17.21 -14.59 3.49
C GLU A 10 -18.08 -13.71 2.60
N ALA A 11 -19.39 -13.96 2.60
CA ALA A 11 -20.35 -13.04 2.01
C ALA A 11 -20.49 -11.82 2.93
N ARG A 12 -19.98 -10.67 2.49
CA ARG A 12 -20.11 -9.39 3.19
C ARG A 12 -21.05 -8.46 2.47
N ILE A 13 -21.90 -7.83 3.25
CA ILE A 13 -22.74 -6.73 2.80
C ILE A 13 -21.88 -5.47 2.74
N VAL A 14 -21.73 -4.90 1.55
CA VAL A 14 -21.01 -3.65 1.32
C VAL A 14 -22.04 -2.57 0.98
N SER A 15 -22.08 -1.52 1.80
CA SER A 15 -22.92 -0.34 1.54
C SER A 15 -22.15 0.67 0.69
N SER A 16 -22.76 1.16 -0.38
CA SER A 16 -22.21 2.24 -1.19
C SER A 16 -22.75 3.59 -0.73
N PHE A 17 -21.87 4.58 -0.63
CA PHE A 17 -22.19 5.93 -0.18
C PHE A 17 -21.81 6.95 -1.24
N ASP A 18 -22.65 7.97 -1.41
CA ASP A 18 -22.39 9.09 -2.31
C ASP A 18 -21.32 10.02 -1.72
N ALA A 19 -20.81 10.98 -2.51
CA ALA A 19 -19.83 11.99 -2.07
C ALA A 19 -20.32 12.85 -0.88
N ARG A 20 -21.64 12.86 -0.62
CA ARG A 20 -22.29 13.54 0.51
C ARG A 20 -22.51 12.62 1.73
N GLY A 21 -22.04 11.37 1.69
CA GLY A 21 -22.19 10.40 2.78
C GLY A 21 -23.58 9.75 2.88
N LYS A 22 -24.45 9.93 1.89
CA LYS A 22 -25.77 9.29 1.85
C LYS A 22 -25.63 7.86 1.29
N LYS A 23 -26.23 6.88 1.95
CA LYS A 23 -26.28 5.49 1.45
C LYS A 23 -27.08 5.44 0.14
N VAL A 24 -26.47 4.92 -0.92
CA VAL A 24 -27.04 4.86 -2.28
C VAL A 24 -27.44 3.44 -2.65
N GLY A 25 -26.78 2.45 -2.05
CA GLY A 25 -27.06 1.06 -2.32
C GLY A 25 -26.42 0.12 -1.31
N GLU A 26 -26.77 -1.15 -1.47
CA GLU A 26 -26.28 -2.25 -0.66
C GLU A 26 -26.10 -3.44 -1.60
N GLU A 27 -24.89 -4.00 -1.61
CA GLU A 27 -24.55 -5.14 -2.44
C GLU A 27 -23.88 -6.21 -1.58
N THR A 28 -24.21 -7.47 -1.84
CA THR A 28 -23.53 -8.60 -1.22
C THR A 28 -22.33 -8.98 -2.07
N LYS A 29 -21.13 -8.87 -1.49
CA LYS A 29 -19.87 -9.27 -2.13
C LYS A 29 -19.24 -10.43 -1.40
N MET A 30 -18.69 -11.38 -2.15
CA MET A 30 -17.79 -12.39 -1.60
C MET A 30 -16.42 -11.74 -1.38
N VAL A 31 -15.94 -11.77 -0.14
CA VAL A 31 -14.63 -11.23 0.25
C VAL A 31 -13.78 -12.36 0.79
N GLU A 32 -12.55 -12.45 0.28
CA GLU A 32 -11.56 -13.39 0.79
C GLU A 32 -10.91 -12.84 2.06
N VAL A 33 -10.96 -13.63 3.14
CA VAL A 33 -10.36 -13.32 4.43
C VAL A 33 -9.25 -14.33 4.67
N THR A 34 -8.03 -13.83 4.84
CA THR A 34 -6.85 -14.65 5.15
C THR A 34 -6.40 -14.41 6.59
N ILE A 35 -6.30 -15.48 7.37
CA ILE A 35 -5.84 -15.45 8.75
C ILE A 35 -4.55 -16.27 8.85
N ASN A 36 -3.46 -15.61 9.20
CA ASN A 36 -2.13 -16.20 9.23
C ASN A 36 -1.71 -16.65 10.63
N ALA A 37 -0.70 -17.53 10.68
CA ALA A 37 0.02 -17.89 11.91
C ALA A 37 -0.86 -18.48 13.02
N LEU A 38 -1.85 -19.30 12.66
CA LEU A 38 -2.73 -19.98 13.60
C LEU A 38 -2.20 -21.37 13.99
N PRO A 39 -2.35 -21.82 15.26
CA PRO A 39 -2.22 -23.22 15.62
C PRO A 39 -3.24 -24.09 14.87
N TYR A 40 -2.92 -25.36 14.66
CA TYR A 40 -3.78 -26.28 13.91
C TYR A 40 -5.18 -26.42 14.50
N SER A 41 -5.31 -26.53 15.83
CA SER A 41 -6.60 -26.65 16.52
C SER A 41 -7.51 -25.45 16.24
N THR A 42 -6.96 -24.23 16.29
CA THR A 42 -7.68 -23.00 15.97
C THR A 42 -8.02 -22.93 14.48
N ALA A 43 -7.09 -23.31 13.59
CA ALA A 43 -7.32 -23.32 12.15
C ALA A 43 -8.46 -24.28 11.74
N GLN A 44 -8.55 -25.44 12.38
CA GLN A 44 -9.62 -26.41 12.14
C GLN A 44 -11.01 -25.89 12.50
N MET A 45 -11.15 -25.01 13.50
CA MET A 45 -12.46 -24.48 13.90
C MET A 45 -13.14 -23.73 12.75
N TYR A 46 -12.36 -23.05 11.90
CA TYR A 46 -12.85 -22.30 10.75
C TYR A 46 -13.38 -23.15 9.59
N LYS A 47 -13.11 -24.47 9.57
CA LYS A 47 -13.72 -25.37 8.58
C LYS A 47 -15.20 -25.61 8.84
N SER A 48 -15.61 -25.57 10.10
CA SER A 48 -16.99 -25.88 10.51
C SER A 48 -17.90 -24.66 10.49
N THR A 49 -17.34 -23.46 10.38
CA THR A 49 -18.09 -22.19 10.49
C THR A 49 -18.69 -21.75 9.16
N ASP A 50 -18.32 -22.38 8.05
CA ASP A 50 -18.67 -21.89 6.72
C ASP A 50 -19.64 -22.85 6.00
N PRO A 51 -20.96 -22.59 6.03
CA PRO A 51 -21.95 -23.42 5.33
C PRO A 51 -21.95 -23.22 3.80
N HIS A 52 -21.30 -22.16 3.29
CA HIS A 52 -21.30 -21.81 1.86
C HIS A 52 -19.91 -21.46 1.28
N GLY A 53 -18.92 -21.12 2.09
CA GLY A 53 -17.59 -20.72 1.64
C GLY A 53 -16.55 -21.83 1.68
N THR A 54 -15.71 -21.86 0.66
CA THR A 54 -14.57 -22.80 0.59
C THR A 54 -13.48 -22.37 1.56
N CYS A 55 -13.41 -23.01 2.73
CA CYS A 55 -12.33 -22.82 3.69
C CYS A 55 -11.10 -23.68 3.31
N LYS A 56 -9.94 -23.03 3.11
CA LYS A 56 -8.66 -23.70 2.81
C LYS A 56 -7.67 -23.46 3.94
N ILE A 57 -7.10 -24.55 4.46
CA ILE A 57 -6.02 -24.50 5.46
C ILE A 57 -4.71 -24.90 4.78
N ILE A 58 -3.72 -24.01 4.83
CA ILE A 58 -2.41 -24.17 4.19
C ILE A 58 -1.32 -24.01 5.26
N PRO A 59 -0.22 -24.77 5.23
CA PRO A 59 0.91 -24.53 6.14
C PRO A 59 1.39 -23.07 6.06
N TYR A 60 1.63 -22.43 7.21
CA TYR A 60 2.12 -21.06 7.26
C TYR A 60 3.61 -21.04 6.92
N VAL A 61 3.94 -20.44 5.78
CA VAL A 61 5.32 -20.14 5.40
C VAL A 61 5.65 -18.76 5.93
N ARG A 62 6.53 -18.70 6.95
CA ARG A 62 7.10 -17.42 7.38
C ARG A 62 8.03 -16.94 6.27
N GLU A 63 7.59 -15.96 5.50
CA GLU A 63 8.48 -15.22 4.62
C GLU A 63 9.52 -14.51 5.49
N THR A 64 10.68 -15.14 5.65
CA THR A 64 11.88 -14.43 6.06
C THR A 64 12.26 -13.56 4.88
N SER A 65 11.79 -12.32 4.87
CA SER A 65 12.25 -11.33 3.91
C SER A 65 13.77 -11.33 3.98
N ARG A 66 14.42 -11.89 2.95
CA ARG A 66 15.83 -11.65 2.73
C ARG A 66 15.90 -10.17 2.46
N SER A 67 16.29 -9.38 3.47
CA SER A 67 16.64 -8.00 3.22
C SER A 67 17.88 -8.05 2.32
N SER A 68 17.69 -8.01 1.00
CA SER A 68 18.77 -7.64 0.10
C SER A 68 18.97 -6.15 0.29
N ARG A 69 19.68 -5.82 1.38
CA ARG A 69 20.39 -4.56 1.53
C ARG A 69 21.52 -4.58 0.50
N ASP A 70 21.18 -4.50 -0.77
CA ASP A 70 22.08 -3.92 -1.75
C ASP A 70 22.05 -2.41 -1.48
N LYS A 71 22.75 -2.02 -0.41
CA LYS A 71 23.20 -0.65 -0.24
C LYS A 71 24.22 -0.41 -1.34
N ALA A 72 23.75 -0.08 -2.53
CA ALA A 72 24.61 0.58 -3.51
C ALA A 72 25.22 1.80 -2.81
N PRO A 73 26.55 1.93 -2.73
CA PRO A 73 27.14 3.15 -2.22
C PRO A 73 26.76 4.27 -3.18
N LEU A 74 25.90 5.18 -2.71
CA LEU A 74 25.51 6.37 -3.43
C LEU A 74 26.76 7.24 -3.54
N LYS A 75 27.45 7.13 -4.67
CA LYS A 75 28.69 7.87 -4.97
C LYS A 75 28.29 9.32 -5.22
N LEU A 76 28.16 10.10 -4.15
CA LEU A 76 27.99 11.54 -4.17
C LEU A 76 29.29 12.19 -4.65
N THR A 77 29.40 12.39 -5.96
CA THR A 77 30.43 13.24 -6.55
C THR A 77 30.06 14.69 -6.27
N PHE A 78 30.69 15.29 -5.25
CA PHE A 78 30.64 16.73 -5.04
C PHE A 78 31.49 17.42 -6.12
N GLY A 79 30.84 17.81 -7.22
CA GLY A 79 31.43 18.67 -8.22
C GLY A 79 31.68 20.05 -7.61
N THR A 80 32.95 20.45 -7.56
CA THR A 80 33.35 21.83 -7.29
C THR A 80 32.91 22.72 -8.45
N SER A 81 31.71 23.29 -8.37
CA SER A 81 31.28 24.31 -9.31
C SER A 81 32.03 25.61 -9.04
N LYS A 82 33.04 25.88 -9.88
CA LYS A 82 33.60 27.21 -10.09
C LYS A 82 32.47 28.21 -10.32
N THR A 83 32.54 29.31 -9.60
CA THR A 83 31.79 30.55 -9.78
C THR A 83 31.92 31.09 -11.21
N LYS A 84 30.80 31.58 -11.78
CA LYS A 84 30.70 32.86 -12.56
C LYS A 84 29.31 33.08 -13.21
N GLY A 85 28.79 34.31 -13.06
CA GLY A 85 27.75 34.95 -13.90
C GLY A 85 26.31 34.80 -13.39
N PHE A 86 25.69 35.74 -12.65
CA PHE A 86 25.22 37.10 -12.99
C PHE A 86 24.03 37.15 -13.98
N GLY A 87 22.86 37.56 -13.50
CA GLY A 87 21.82 38.23 -14.31
C GLY A 87 20.42 37.58 -14.37
N SER A 88 19.44 38.22 -13.68
CA SER A 88 18.00 38.39 -14.02
C SER A 88 17.26 37.24 -14.73
N THR A 89 16.14 36.70 -14.23
CA THR A 89 14.82 37.39 -14.17
C THR A 89 13.87 36.51 -13.34
N SER A 90 13.41 36.98 -12.19
CA SER A 90 12.69 36.17 -11.19
C SER A 90 11.21 35.91 -11.48
N LYS A 91 10.64 36.49 -12.54
CA LYS A 91 9.19 36.37 -12.82
C LYS A 91 8.78 35.18 -13.68
N SER A 92 9.67 34.61 -14.51
CA SER A 92 9.29 33.47 -15.36
C SER A 92 9.28 32.12 -14.63
N LYS A 93 10.08 31.98 -13.56
CA LYS A 93 10.21 30.71 -12.83
C LYS A 93 8.95 30.28 -12.10
N VAL A 94 8.17 31.23 -11.58
CA VAL A 94 6.92 30.94 -10.84
C VAL A 94 5.83 30.42 -11.80
N VAL A 95 5.71 31.02 -12.98
CA VAL A 95 4.70 30.62 -13.99
C VAL A 95 4.98 29.20 -14.50
N THR A 96 6.24 28.88 -14.78
CA THR A 96 6.62 27.53 -15.26
C THR A 96 6.58 26.46 -14.17
N ALA A 97 6.77 26.83 -12.88
CA ALA A 97 6.65 25.90 -11.76
C ALA A 97 5.18 25.55 -11.45
N ALA A 98 4.28 26.53 -11.56
CA ALA A 98 2.83 26.33 -11.42
C ALA A 98 2.26 25.42 -12.53
N GLU A 99 2.68 25.61 -13.78
CA GLU A 99 2.27 24.76 -14.90
C GLU A 99 2.79 23.32 -14.80
N ARG A 100 3.95 23.10 -14.15
CA ARG A 100 4.56 21.78 -13.98
C ARG A 100 4.15 21.05 -12.68
N GLY A 101 3.27 21.65 -11.89
CA GLY A 101 2.78 21.05 -10.63
C GLY A 101 3.86 20.93 -9.53
N ASP A 102 4.96 21.68 -9.66
CA ASP A 102 6.06 21.67 -8.69
C ASP A 102 5.81 22.72 -7.60
N LEU A 103 4.94 22.36 -6.65
CA LEU A 103 4.46 23.22 -5.57
C LEU A 103 5.59 23.72 -4.66
N ALA A 104 6.67 22.95 -4.51
CA ALA A 104 7.79 23.31 -3.63
C ALA A 104 8.56 24.54 -4.17
N ALA A 105 8.74 24.62 -5.49
CA ALA A 105 9.42 25.75 -6.13
C ALA A 105 8.54 27.01 -6.25
N ALA A 106 7.22 26.85 -6.25
CA ALA A 106 6.26 27.97 -6.33
C ALA A 106 6.12 28.73 -5.00
N ILE A 107 6.31 28.07 -3.87
CA ILE A 107 6.13 28.65 -2.53
C ILE A 107 7.41 29.36 -2.04
N SER A 108 8.57 29.01 -2.58
CA SER A 108 9.88 29.48 -2.10
C SER A 108 10.43 30.73 -2.82
N SER A 109 9.58 31.57 -3.42
CA SER A 109 9.99 32.83 -4.07
C SER A 109 9.85 34.04 -3.15
#